data_AF-A0A6N9HE95-F1
#
_entry.id   AF-A0A6N9HE95-F1
#
_cell.length_a   1.000
_cell.length_b   1.000
_cell.length_c   1.000
_cell.angle_alpha   90.00
_cell.angle_beta   90.00
_cell.angle_gamma   90.00
#
_symmetry.space_group_name_H-M   'P 1'
#
loop_
_entity.id
_entity.type
_entity.pdbx_description
1 polymer ?
#
loop_
_entity_poly.entity_id
_entity_poly.type
_entity_poly.pdbx_seq_one_letter_code
_entity_poly.pdbx_strand_id
1 'polypeptide(L)' 'MISVAEIAAAIEFVRGLRVAHGALLACPVSRLQVRFRLGYQHACRLAAALEAQGFWEIVVTPSGLRGARLK' A
#
# COMPACT_ATOMS: atom_id res chain seq x y z
N MET A 1 -11.53 -5.72 -11.72
CA MET A 1 -10.85 -6.87 -11.07
C MET A 1 -9.37 -6.52 -11.02
N ILE A 2 -8.67 -6.79 -9.92
CA ILE A 2 -7.21 -6.54 -9.85
C ILE A 2 -6.52 -7.75 -10.47
N SER A 3 -5.62 -7.51 -11.42
CA SER A 3 -4.83 -8.55 -12.06
C SER A 3 -3.67 -9.02 -11.17
N VAL A 4 -3.21 -10.25 -11.40
CA VAL A 4 -2.02 -10.80 -10.73
C VAL A 4 -0.79 -9.93 -10.98
N ALA A 5 -0.65 -9.37 -12.19
CA ALA A 5 0.44 -8.49 -12.54
C ALA A 5 0.42 -7.17 -11.74
N GLU A 6 -0.75 -6.58 -11.52
CA GLU A 6 -0.90 -5.38 -10.68
C GLU A 6 -0.53 -5.66 -9.23
N ILE A 7 -0.94 -6.82 -8.70
CA ILE A 7 -0.57 -7.23 -7.33
C ILE A 7 0.95 -7.42 -7.22
N ALA A 8 1.57 -8.14 -8.15
CA ALA A 8 3.02 -8.36 -8.15
C ALA A 8 3.80 -7.04 -8.20
N ALA A 9 3.40 -6.11 -9.07
CA ALA A 9 4.04 -4.79 -9.16
C ALA A 9 3.88 -3.98 -7.86
N ALA A 10 2.72 -4.08 -7.20
CA ALA A 10 2.46 -3.40 -5.93
C ALA A 10 3.27 -4.00 -4.77
N ILE A 11 3.48 -5.32 -4.76
CA ILE A 11 4.33 -6.02 -3.80
C ILE A 11 5.78 -5.54 -3.92
N GLU A 12 6.32 -5.52 -5.13
CA GLU A 12 7.69 -5.06 -5.36
C GLU A 12 7.88 -3.60 -4.96
N PHE A 13 6.87 -2.76 -5.23
CA PHE A 13 6.87 -1.38 -4.76
C PHE A 13 6.90 -1.28 -3.23
N VAL A 14 6.06 -2.04 -2.52
CA VAL A 14 6.02 -2.05 -1.05
C VAL A 14 7.34 -2.54 -0.45
N ARG A 15 7.92 -3.61 -1.00
CA ARG A 15 9.24 -4.12 -0.60
C ARG A 15 10.32 -3.06 -0.77
N GLY A 16 10.34 -2.37 -1.90
CA GLY A 16 11.26 -1.26 -2.16
C GLY A 16 11.11 -0.11 -1.16
N LEU A 17 9.87 0.26 -0.82
CA LEU A 17 9.61 1.30 0.18
C LEU A 17 10.13 0.91 1.57
N ARG A 18 9.97 -0.35 1.99
CA ARG A 18 10.43 -0.82 3.30
C ARG A 18 11.95 -0.69 3.44
N VAL A 19 12.69 -1.04 2.40
CA VAL A 19 14.15 -0.93 2.36
C VAL A 19 14.60 0.54 2.41
N ALA A 20 13.91 1.43 1.68
CA ALA A 20 14.34 2.81 1.52
C ALA A 20 13.88 3.76 2.64
N HIS A 21 12.70 3.53 3.23
CA HIS A 21 12.02 4.50 4.10
C HIS A 21 11.58 3.93 5.46
N GLY A 22 11.94 2.67 5.74
CA GLY A 22 11.56 1.99 6.97
C GLY A 22 10.15 1.41 6.94
N ALA A 23 9.65 1.01 8.11
CA ALA A 23 8.48 0.14 8.21
C ALA A 23 7.13 0.89 8.22
N LEU A 24 7.06 2.21 8.10
CA LEU A 24 5.79 2.96 8.17
C LEU A 24 5.62 3.88 6.96
N LEU A 25 4.55 3.67 6.21
CA LEU A 25 4.15 4.48 5.07
C LEU A 25 2.96 5.36 5.42
N ALA A 26 3.12 6.68 5.31
CA ALA A 26 2.01 7.63 5.43
C ALA A 26 1.13 7.62 4.17
N CYS A 27 -0.20 7.76 4.35
CA CYS A 27 -1.20 7.87 3.28
C CYS A 27 -1.08 6.76 2.21
N PRO A 28 -1.17 5.47 2.60
CA PRO A 28 -0.83 4.34 1.72
C PRO A 28 -1.67 4.29 0.44
N VAL A 29 -2.98 4.58 0.54
CA VAL A 29 -3.87 4.61 -0.64
C VAL A 29 -3.45 5.69 -1.62
N SER A 30 -3.16 6.90 -1.15
CA SER A 30 -2.70 8.01 -2.00
C SER A 30 -1.37 7.68 -2.69
N ARG A 31 -0.46 6.98 -2.01
CA ARG A 31 0.80 6.53 -2.61
C ARG A 31 0.56 5.55 -3.76
N LEU A 32 -0.35 4.60 -3.61
CA LEU A 32 -0.74 3.68 -4.69
C LEU A 32 -1.40 4.43 -5.85
N GLN A 33 -2.29 5.40 -5.57
CA GLN A 33 -2.92 6.22 -6.60
C GLN A 33 -1.88 6.93 -7.46
N VAL A 34 -0.89 7.58 -6.84
CA VAL A 34 0.16 8.31 -7.57
C VAL A 34 1.08 7.34 -8.31
N ARG A 35 1.55 6.27 -7.65
CA ARG A 35 2.53 5.34 -8.23
C ARG A 35 2.00 4.57 -9.43
N PHE A 36 0.72 4.22 -9.42
CA PHE A 36 0.08 3.36 -10.44
C PHE A 36 -1.00 4.09 -11.24
N ARG A 37 -1.18 5.41 -11.05
CA ARG A 37 -2.21 6.24 -11.71
C ARG A 37 -3.62 5.67 -11.57
N LEU A 38 -3.96 5.24 -10.36
CA LEU A 38 -5.23 4.58 -10.05
C LEU A 38 -6.28 5.56 -9.53
N GLY A 39 -7.54 5.34 -9.91
CA GLY A 39 -8.67 5.95 -9.23
C GLY A 39 -8.79 5.44 -7.78
N TYR A 40 -9.41 6.24 -6.92
CA TYR A 40 -9.46 5.99 -5.47
C TYR A 40 -9.97 4.59 -5.11
N GLN A 41 -11.12 4.18 -5.65
CA GLN A 41 -11.68 2.84 -5.37
C GLN A 41 -10.76 1.71 -5.81
N HIS A 42 -10.04 1.87 -6.93
CA HIS A 42 -9.10 0.86 -7.38
C HIS A 42 -7.92 0.77 -6.40
N ALA A 43 -7.35 1.91 -6.01
CA ALA A 43 -6.27 1.95 -5.02
C ALA A 43 -6.69 1.36 -3.66
N CYS A 44 -7.92 1.57 -3.21
CA CYS A 44 -8.46 0.93 -2.01
C CYS A 44 -8.50 -0.61 -2.14
N ARG A 45 -8.97 -1.14 -3.27
CA ARG A 45 -8.97 -2.59 -3.50
C ARG A 45 -7.55 -3.15 -3.54
N LEU A 46 -6.61 -2.44 -4.15
CA LEU A 46 -5.21 -2.86 -4.21
C LEU A 46 -4.57 -2.83 -2.81
N ALA A 47 -4.90 -1.82 -2.01
CA ALA A 47 -4.47 -1.74 -0.63
C ALA A 47 -4.98 -2.91 0.22
N ALA A 48 -6.26 -3.27 0.06
CA ALA A 48 -6.85 -4.42 0.73
C ALA A 48 -6.20 -5.74 0.27
N ALA A 49 -5.87 -5.88 -1.02
CA ALA A 49 -5.19 -7.07 -1.53
C ALA A 49 -3.78 -7.23 -0.94
N LEU A 50 -3.03 -6.14 -0.79
CA LEU A 50 -1.71 -6.14 -0.14
C LEU A 50 -1.79 -6.51 1.34
N GLU A 51 -2.83 -6.03 2.04
CA GLU A 51 -3.08 -6.35 3.45
C GLU A 51 -3.50 -7.81 3.64
N ALA A 52 -4.40 -8.32 2.80
CA ALA A 52 -4.83 -9.72 2.82
C ALA A 52 -3.67 -10.71 2.56
N GLN A 53 -2.66 -10.28 1.80
CA GLN A 53 -1.46 -11.06 1.54
C GLN A 53 -0.33 -10.82 2.55
N GLY A 54 -0.55 -9.95 3.55
CA GLY A 54 0.39 -9.74 4.65
C GLY A 54 1.62 -8.90 4.32
N PHE A 55 1.65 -8.18 3.18
CA PHE A 55 2.77 -7.30 2.83
C PHE A 55 2.78 -5.99 3.63
N TRP A 56 1.62 -5.61 4.15
CA TRP A 56 1.50 -4.50 5.08
C TRP A 56 0.26 -4.66 5.96
N GLU A 57 0.06 -3.73 6.87
CA GLU A 57 -1.11 -3.62 7.73
C GLU A 57 -1.51 -2.15 7.83
N ILE A 58 -2.78 -1.84 7.60
CA ILE A 58 -3.27 -0.48 7.72
C ILE A 58 -3.39 -0.11 9.19
N VAL A 59 -2.75 1.00 9.57
CA VAL A 59 -2.72 1.49 10.95
C VAL A 59 -3.21 2.93 11.00
N VAL A 60 -3.74 3.33 12.15
CA VAL A 60 -4.01 4.74 12.46
C VAL A 60 -3.01 5.18 13.51
N THR A 61 -2.23 6.21 13.22
CA THR A 61 -1.26 6.77 14.17
C THR A 61 -2.00 7.50 15.30
N PRO A 62 -1.33 7.80 16.43
CA PRO A 62 -1.92 8.62 17.50
C PRO A 62 -2.41 10.00 17.03
N SER A 63 -1.82 10.55 15.95
CA SER A 63 -2.25 11.81 15.34
C SER A 63 -3.47 11.66 14.42
N GLY A 64 -4.08 10.47 14.34
CA GLY A 64 -5.22 10.18 13.45
C GLY A 64 -4.83 9.93 11.99
N LEU A 65 -3.53 9.89 11.66
CA LEU A 65 -3.09 9.68 10.28
C LEU A 65 -3.24 8.20 9.91
N ARG A 66 -3.90 7.93 8.78
CA ARG A 66 -3.96 6.58 8.21
C ARG A 66 -2.64 6.25 7.50
N GLY A 67 -1.93 5.26 8.03
CA GLY A 67 -0.68 4.73 7.51
C GLY A 67 -0.78 3.26 7.12
N ALA A 68 0.32 2.71 6.62
CA ALA A 68 0.54 1.28 6.47
C ALA A 68 1.87 0.88 7.10
N ARG A 69 1.85 -0.12 7.99
CA ARG A 69 3.05 -0.76 8.52
C ARG A 69 3.51 -1.84 7.54
N LEU A 70 4.68 -1.68 6.94
CA LEU A 70 5.25 -2.57 5.93
C LEU A 70 5.87 -3.80 6.60
N LYS A 71 5.61 -5.00 6.06
CA LYS A 71 6.00 -6.30 6.62
C LYS A 71 7.07 -7.03 5.82
#